data_AF-A0A2J9VLR2-F1
#
_entry.id   AF-A0A2J9VLR2-F1
#
_cell.length_a   1.000
_cell.length_b   1.000
_cell.length_c   1.000
_cell.angle_alpha   90.00
_cell.angle_beta   90.00
_cell.angle_gamma   90.00
#
_symmetry.space_group_name_H-M   'P 1'
#
loop_
_entity.id
_entity.type
_entity.pdbx_description
1 polymer ?
#
loop_
_entity_poly.entity_id
_entity_poly.type
_entity_poly.pdbx_seq_one_letter_code
_entity_poly.pdbx_strand_id
1 'polypeptide(L)'
;MCRWLAYQGSPIYLEQLVYQPEHSLVHQSLEARKAVTRVNADGFGLGWYTERSTPGRFHEVLPAWGDENLRSLAHHIRSHRFMAHVRSSTGTQVSRSNCHPFIYNHWMFLHNGQIGDYCAVKYELERSLPEHLYIRRTGTTDSELIFLLMLKNGLEREPVEAIRQTIGEIETLMASKSVVVPFKASICISDGEQFWLVRYSSDGLPPTVYRKPWQDGIILASEPLDGCPNWVLVEPQTITHVSGADCQQYAI
;
A
#
# COMPACT_ATOMS: atom_id res chain seq x y z
N MET A 1 -6.90 -0.40 11.09
CA MET A 1 -6.51 -0.78 9.72
C MET A 1 -6.35 0.49 8.90
N CYS A 2 -5.16 0.71 8.35
CA CYS A 2 -4.75 1.90 7.62
C CYS A 2 -5.59 2.18 6.37
N ARG A 3 -5.52 3.40 5.83
CA ARG A 3 -6.14 3.78 4.55
C ARG A 3 -5.09 4.23 3.57
N TRP A 4 -5.31 3.98 2.28
CA TRP A 4 -4.37 4.37 1.23
C TRP A 4 -5.07 4.77 -0.06
N LEU A 5 -4.33 5.54 -0.86
CA LEU A 5 -4.72 6.08 -2.16
C LEU A 5 -3.53 5.94 -3.11
N ALA A 6 -3.80 5.62 -4.38
CA ALA A 6 -2.84 5.71 -5.46
C ALA A 6 -3.52 6.25 -6.73
N TYR A 7 -2.75 6.91 -7.57
CA TYR A 7 -3.22 7.51 -8.82
C TYR A 7 -2.20 7.28 -9.94
N GLN A 8 -2.69 7.07 -11.16
CA GLN A 8 -1.92 7.03 -12.39
C GLN A 8 -2.73 7.67 -13.51
N GLY A 9 -2.13 8.58 -14.28
CA GLY A 9 -2.77 9.25 -15.41
C GLY A 9 -2.04 10.55 -15.79
N SER A 10 -2.74 11.46 -16.46
CA SER A 10 -2.21 12.81 -16.71
C SER A 10 -1.74 13.50 -15.42
N PRO A 11 -0.63 14.26 -15.41
CA PRO A 11 -0.14 14.89 -14.20
C PRO A 11 -1.17 15.82 -13.53
N ILE A 12 -1.52 15.52 -12.28
CA ILE A 12 -2.40 16.34 -11.42
C ILE A 12 -1.66 16.82 -10.17
N TYR A 13 -2.16 17.87 -9.54
CA TYR A 13 -1.71 18.24 -8.20
C TYR A 13 -2.19 17.22 -7.19
N LEU A 14 -1.34 16.84 -6.24
CA LEU A 14 -1.67 15.77 -5.28
C LEU A 14 -2.89 16.14 -4.42
N GLU A 15 -3.09 17.43 -4.12
CA GLU A 15 -4.23 17.91 -3.34
C GLU A 15 -5.58 17.53 -3.93
N GLN A 16 -5.68 17.35 -5.25
CA GLN A 16 -6.93 17.00 -5.93
C GLN A 16 -7.51 15.68 -5.45
N LEU A 17 -6.67 14.76 -4.96
CA LEU A 17 -7.12 13.48 -4.41
C LEU A 17 -6.81 13.33 -2.91
N VAL A 18 -5.75 13.97 -2.42
CA VAL A 18 -5.35 13.86 -1.00
C VAL A 18 -6.24 14.69 -0.08
N TYR A 19 -6.72 15.86 -0.53
CA TYR A 19 -7.46 16.82 0.30
C TYR A 19 -8.86 17.16 -0.22
N GLN A 20 -9.00 17.42 -1.51
CA GLN A 20 -10.22 18.00 -2.10
C GLN A 20 -11.47 17.09 -2.09
N PRO A 21 -11.37 15.75 -2.24
CA PRO A 21 -12.56 14.90 -2.23
C PRO A 21 -13.33 14.96 -0.90
N GLU A 22 -14.65 14.77 -0.96
CA GLU A 22 -15.51 14.80 0.24
C GLU A 22 -15.06 13.79 1.30
N HIS A 23 -14.70 12.58 0.86
CA HIS A 23 -14.14 11.51 1.70
C HIS A 23 -12.64 11.31 1.40
N SER A 24 -11.89 12.42 1.34
CA SER A 24 -10.45 12.42 1.05
C SER A 24 -9.62 11.55 2.00
N LEU A 25 -8.38 11.23 1.63
CA LEU A 25 -7.49 10.45 2.49
C LEU A 25 -7.24 11.14 3.84
N VAL A 26 -7.15 12.47 3.83
CA VAL A 26 -7.03 13.26 5.07
C VAL A 26 -8.32 13.19 5.89
N HIS A 27 -9.51 13.25 5.27
CA HIS A 27 -10.75 13.03 6.00
C HIS A 27 -10.83 11.61 6.59
N GLN A 28 -10.42 10.59 5.83
CA GLN A 28 -10.33 9.20 6.27
C GLN A 28 -9.34 8.99 7.43
N SER A 29 -8.37 9.89 7.62
CA SER A 29 -7.50 9.83 8.79
C SER A 29 -8.22 10.22 10.08
N LEU A 30 -9.27 11.03 10.00
CA LEU A 30 -10.16 11.37 11.11
C LEU A 30 -11.36 10.41 11.23
N GLU A 31 -11.92 10.01 10.09
CA GLU A 31 -13.15 9.21 10.03
C GLU A 31 -13.13 8.19 8.88
N ALA A 32 -12.47 7.06 9.09
CA ALA A 32 -12.54 5.92 8.18
C ALA A 32 -13.86 5.15 8.39
N ARG A 33 -14.59 4.86 7.30
CA ARG A 33 -15.91 4.20 7.35
C ARG A 33 -15.83 2.68 7.12
N LYS A 34 -14.74 2.19 6.51
CA LYS A 34 -14.53 0.75 6.22
C LYS A 34 -13.23 0.22 6.82
N ALA A 35 -12.74 0.87 7.86
CA ALA A 35 -11.60 0.41 8.65
C ALA A 35 -12.07 -0.15 10.00
N VAL A 36 -11.24 -1.03 10.59
CA VAL A 36 -11.45 -1.55 11.96
C VAL A 36 -11.32 -0.42 13.00
N THR A 37 -10.53 0.61 12.70
CA THR A 37 -10.31 1.79 13.54
C THR A 37 -10.84 3.03 12.83
N ARG A 38 -11.60 3.86 13.56
CA ARG A 38 -12.22 5.07 13.01
C ARG A 38 -11.20 6.17 12.69
N VAL A 39 -10.09 6.21 13.44
CA VAL A 39 -9.04 7.23 13.34
C VAL A 39 -7.71 6.55 12.94
N ASN A 40 -7.00 7.16 12.00
CA ASN A 40 -5.64 6.81 11.57
C ASN A 40 -4.69 7.96 11.91
N ALA A 41 -4.20 7.97 13.15
CA ALA A 41 -3.40 9.07 13.72
C ALA A 41 -1.89 8.77 13.82
N ASP A 42 -1.47 7.55 13.49
CA ASP A 42 -0.13 7.02 13.82
C ASP A 42 0.90 7.28 12.71
N GLY A 43 0.73 8.41 12.02
CA GLY A 43 1.55 8.87 10.91
C GLY A 43 0.89 8.73 9.54
N PHE A 44 1.58 9.29 8.55
CA PHE A 44 1.20 9.19 7.15
C PHE A 44 2.44 9.18 6.27
N GLY A 45 2.22 8.89 4.99
CA GLY A 45 3.23 9.14 4.00
C GLY A 45 2.68 9.35 2.60
N LEU A 46 3.52 9.97 1.80
CA LEU A 46 3.26 10.40 0.45
C LEU A 46 4.49 10.08 -0.40
N GLY A 47 4.31 9.39 -1.51
CA GLY A 47 5.34 9.13 -2.50
C GLY A 47 4.85 9.49 -3.89
N TRP A 48 5.71 10.06 -4.73
CA TRP A 48 5.34 10.53 -6.06
C TRP A 48 6.48 10.36 -7.05
N TYR A 49 6.14 10.03 -8.29
CA TYR A 49 7.08 10.02 -9.40
C TYR A 49 7.20 11.40 -10.05
N THR A 50 8.34 11.65 -10.68
CA THR A 50 8.64 12.87 -11.45
C THR A 50 9.45 12.44 -12.69
N GLU A 51 10.14 13.38 -13.34
CA GLU A 51 11.13 13.06 -14.39
C GLU A 51 12.39 12.34 -13.87
N ARG A 52 12.52 12.17 -12.54
CA ARG A 52 13.63 11.43 -11.93
C ARG A 52 13.33 9.93 -11.91
N SER A 53 14.39 9.13 -12.01
CA SER A 53 14.31 7.66 -11.98
C SER A 53 13.89 7.06 -10.63
N THR A 54 13.79 7.86 -9.57
CA THR A 54 13.37 7.41 -8.24
C THR A 54 12.26 8.32 -7.71
N PRO A 55 11.27 7.77 -6.96
CA PRO A 55 10.19 8.55 -6.40
C PRO A 55 10.68 9.49 -5.30
N GLY A 56 10.06 10.67 -5.22
CA GLY A 56 10.11 11.51 -4.02
C GLY A 56 9.26 10.90 -2.91
N ARG A 57 9.59 11.19 -1.65
CA ARG A 57 8.82 10.73 -0.50
C ARG A 57 8.78 11.75 0.62
N PHE A 58 7.68 11.73 1.37
CA PHE A 58 7.49 12.45 2.61
C PHE A 58 6.78 11.54 3.61
N HIS A 59 7.38 11.34 4.78
CA HIS A 59 6.85 10.51 5.87
C HIS A 59 6.83 11.33 7.15
N GLU A 60 5.72 11.23 7.89
CA GLU A 60 5.61 11.88 9.19
C GLU A 60 4.84 11.00 10.17
N VAL A 61 5.14 11.13 11.46
CA VAL A 61 4.48 10.36 12.53
C VAL A 61 3.31 11.11 13.14
N LEU A 62 3.20 12.41 12.85
CA LEU A 62 2.06 13.22 13.25
C LEU A 62 0.85 12.92 12.36
N PRO A 63 -0.37 13.21 12.84
CA PRO A 63 -1.57 12.97 12.06
C PRO A 63 -1.68 13.87 10.82
N ALA A 64 -2.17 13.31 9.71
CA ALA A 64 -2.25 14.01 8.43
C ALA A 64 -3.13 15.27 8.45
N TRP A 65 -4.21 15.29 9.23
CA TRP A 65 -5.16 16.42 9.27
C TRP A 65 -4.58 17.71 9.85
N GLY A 66 -3.50 17.60 10.63
CA GLY A 66 -2.85 18.74 11.29
C GLY A 66 -1.54 19.16 10.66
N ASP A 67 -1.10 18.51 9.58
CA ASP A 67 0.23 18.71 9.02
C ASP A 67 0.23 19.77 7.90
N GLU A 68 0.73 20.97 8.22
CA GLU A 68 0.82 22.09 7.28
C GLU A 68 1.81 21.81 6.13
N ASN A 69 2.86 21.03 6.37
CA ASN A 69 3.83 20.68 5.34
C ASN A 69 3.22 19.72 4.32
N LEU A 70 2.44 18.72 4.77
CA LEU A 70 1.67 17.85 3.89
C LEU A 70 0.74 18.67 3.00
N ARG A 71 0.02 19.65 3.57
CA ARG A 71 -0.87 20.51 2.82
C ARG A 71 -0.11 21.33 1.78
N SER A 72 0.99 21.97 2.17
CA SER A 72 1.84 22.76 1.28
C SER A 72 2.42 21.92 0.15
N LEU A 73 2.96 20.74 0.46
CA LEU A 73 3.51 19.80 -0.52
C LEU A 73 2.43 19.30 -1.48
N ALA A 74 1.25 18.92 -0.96
CA ALA A 74 0.16 18.41 -1.80
C ALA A 74 -0.37 19.49 -2.78
N HIS A 75 -0.37 20.75 -2.36
CA HIS A 75 -0.78 21.88 -3.19
C HIS A 75 0.18 22.16 -4.35
N HIS A 76 1.49 22.00 -4.14
CA HIS A 76 2.51 22.41 -5.12
C HIS A 76 3.07 21.27 -5.96
N ILE A 77 3.03 20.03 -5.46
CA ILE A 77 3.58 18.88 -6.19
C ILE A 77 2.56 18.41 -7.22
N ARG A 78 3.02 18.31 -8.46
CA ARG A 78 2.27 17.74 -9.59
C ARG A 78 2.92 16.43 -10.02
N SER A 79 2.13 15.38 -10.20
CA SER A 79 2.64 14.07 -10.59
C SER A 79 1.65 13.30 -11.47
N HIS A 80 2.18 12.57 -12.45
CA HIS A 80 1.44 11.55 -13.22
C HIS A 80 1.15 10.29 -12.39
N ARG A 81 1.85 10.13 -11.26
CA ARG A 81 1.69 8.97 -10.38
C ARG A 81 2.15 9.20 -8.96
N PHE A 82 1.29 8.84 -8.02
CA PHE A 82 1.61 8.94 -6.61
C PHE A 82 0.84 7.94 -5.78
N MET A 83 1.32 7.75 -4.55
CA MET A 83 0.81 6.83 -3.56
C MET A 83 0.82 7.54 -2.21
N ALA A 84 -0.28 7.47 -1.49
CA ALA A 84 -0.46 8.11 -0.19
C ALA A 84 -1.08 7.12 0.79
N HIS A 85 -0.71 7.20 2.06
CA HIS A 85 -1.17 6.27 3.09
C HIS A 85 -1.24 6.96 4.45
N VAL A 86 -2.32 6.70 5.18
CA VAL A 86 -2.51 7.14 6.58
C VAL A 86 -2.54 5.92 7.49
N ARG A 87 -1.75 5.96 8.56
CA ARG A 87 -1.41 4.80 9.37
C ARG A 87 -2.25 4.74 10.65
N SER A 88 -2.66 3.52 10.99
CA SER A 88 -3.19 3.15 12.30
C SER A 88 -2.39 1.94 12.77
N SER A 89 -1.49 2.15 13.72
CA SER A 89 -0.57 1.14 14.21
C SER A 89 -1.29 0.13 15.10
N THR A 90 -1.08 -1.16 14.82
CA THR A 90 -1.60 -2.28 15.63
C THR A 90 -0.48 -2.98 16.40
N GLY A 91 0.41 -2.21 17.03
CA GLY A 91 1.43 -2.74 17.96
C GLY A 91 2.89 -2.50 17.58
N THR A 92 3.17 -1.93 16.40
CA THR A 92 4.54 -1.49 16.04
C THR A 92 4.79 -0.07 16.51
N GLN A 93 6.05 0.26 16.81
CA GLN A 93 6.42 1.62 17.20
C GLN A 93 6.01 2.65 16.14
N VAL A 94 5.64 3.84 16.61
CA VAL A 94 5.35 4.98 15.73
C VAL A 94 6.69 5.60 15.32
N SER A 95 7.10 5.33 14.08
CA SER A 95 8.33 5.84 13.48
C SER A 95 8.11 6.11 11.99
N ARG A 96 8.89 7.05 11.43
CA ARG A 96 8.88 7.30 9.97
C ARG A 96 9.28 6.06 9.17
N SER A 97 10.21 5.26 9.68
CA SER A 97 10.63 3.98 9.04
C SER A 97 9.51 2.95 8.96
N ASN A 98 8.45 3.08 9.76
CA ASN A 98 7.28 2.20 9.73
C ASN A 98 6.11 2.80 8.92
N CYS A 99 6.32 3.94 8.26
CA CYS A 99 5.31 4.61 7.42
C CYS A 99 5.46 4.22 5.96
N HIS A 100 4.33 3.90 5.33
CA HIS A 100 4.23 3.70 3.89
C HIS A 100 4.26 5.05 3.14
N PRO A 101 4.64 5.09 1.85
CA PRO A 101 5.13 3.97 1.04
C PRO A 101 6.56 3.54 1.37
N PHE A 102 6.82 2.24 1.28
CA PHE A 102 8.19 1.71 1.26
C PHE A 102 8.76 1.85 -0.15
N ILE A 103 10.07 2.14 -0.25
CA ILE A 103 10.75 2.41 -1.51
C ILE A 103 12.00 1.55 -1.65
N TYR A 104 12.17 0.93 -2.82
CA TYR A 104 13.39 0.25 -3.23
C TYR A 104 13.70 0.62 -4.68
N ASN A 105 14.79 1.35 -4.92
CA ASN A 105 15.09 1.94 -6.23
C ASN A 105 13.91 2.78 -6.75
N HIS A 106 13.32 2.38 -7.87
CA HIS A 106 12.12 3.01 -8.45
C HIS A 106 10.81 2.39 -7.96
N TRP A 107 10.84 1.33 -7.15
CA TRP A 107 9.64 0.67 -6.67
C TRP A 107 9.04 1.36 -5.46
N MET A 108 7.71 1.51 -5.44
CA MET A 108 6.91 1.92 -4.28
C MET A 108 5.94 0.82 -3.87
N PHE A 109 5.73 0.68 -2.55
CA PHE A 109 4.87 -0.34 -1.97
C PHE A 109 4.00 0.22 -0.83
N LEU A 110 2.70 -0.06 -0.88
CA LEU A 110 1.72 0.17 0.17
C LEU A 110 1.13 -1.16 0.63
N HIS A 111 0.93 -1.34 1.92
CA HIS A 111 0.20 -2.46 2.48
C HIS A 111 -0.76 -1.99 3.58
N ASN A 112 -2.01 -2.44 3.49
CA ASN A 112 -2.99 -2.37 4.56
C ASN A 112 -3.48 -3.78 4.86
N GLY A 113 -3.18 -4.25 6.06
CA GLY A 113 -3.41 -5.62 6.45
C GLY A 113 -2.46 -6.02 7.58
N GLN A 114 -2.29 -7.31 7.77
CA GLN A 114 -1.39 -7.86 8.78
C GLN A 114 -1.02 -9.29 8.44
N ILE A 115 0.21 -9.70 8.74
CA ILE A 115 0.53 -11.12 8.94
C ILE A 115 0.01 -11.53 10.32
N GLY A 116 -0.83 -12.56 10.38
CA GLY A 116 -1.32 -13.09 11.64
C GLY A 116 -0.18 -13.59 12.51
N ASP A 117 -0.23 -13.28 13.82
CA ASP A 117 0.83 -13.59 14.78
C ASP A 117 2.25 -13.41 14.22
N TYR A 118 2.51 -12.21 13.68
CA TYR A 118 3.75 -11.91 12.97
C TYR A 118 5.01 -12.33 13.75
N CYS A 119 5.02 -12.17 15.08
CA CYS A 119 6.14 -12.56 15.93
C CYS A 119 6.52 -14.05 15.79
N ALA A 120 5.55 -14.95 15.60
CA ALA A 120 5.78 -16.39 15.46
C ALA A 120 6.49 -16.77 14.15
N VAL A 121 6.30 -15.97 13.09
CA VAL A 121 6.82 -16.25 11.74
C VAL A 121 7.98 -15.32 11.35
N LYS A 122 8.13 -14.18 12.02
CA LYS A 122 9.08 -13.12 11.73
C LYS A 122 10.51 -13.63 11.49
N TYR A 123 11.03 -14.44 12.42
CA TYR A 123 12.41 -14.92 12.36
C TYR A 123 12.71 -15.70 11.07
N GLU A 124 11.85 -16.65 10.71
CA GLU A 124 12.07 -17.51 9.53
C GLU A 124 11.91 -16.71 8.23
N LEU A 125 10.91 -15.82 8.16
CA LEU A 125 10.72 -14.94 7.02
C LEU A 125 11.92 -14.02 6.81
N GLU A 126 12.40 -13.36 7.87
CA GLU A 126 13.56 -12.46 7.81
C GLU A 126 14.84 -13.22 7.45
N ARG A 127 15.06 -14.41 8.02
CA ARG A 127 16.21 -15.25 7.72
C ARG A 127 16.22 -15.73 6.27
N SER A 128 15.07 -15.81 5.61
CA SER A 128 14.97 -16.21 4.21
C SER A 128 15.41 -15.11 3.22
N LEU A 129 15.60 -13.87 3.68
CA LEU A 129 16.07 -12.78 2.84
C LEU A 129 17.55 -12.95 2.46
N PRO A 130 17.92 -12.65 1.21
CA PRO A 130 19.33 -12.52 0.85
C PRO A 130 19.93 -11.31 1.57
N GLU A 131 21.24 -11.37 1.83
CA GLU A 131 21.97 -10.36 2.63
C GLU A 131 21.70 -8.93 2.17
N HIS A 132 21.76 -8.67 0.86
CA HIS A 132 21.57 -7.34 0.28
C HIS A 132 20.17 -6.76 0.50
N LEU A 133 19.13 -7.57 0.71
CA LEU A 133 17.79 -7.12 1.09
C LEU A 133 17.61 -7.06 2.60
N TYR A 134 18.24 -7.98 3.34
CA TYR A 134 18.22 -7.97 4.80
C TYR A 134 18.77 -6.65 5.37
N ILE A 135 19.92 -6.19 4.88
CA ILE A 135 20.55 -4.93 5.32
C ILE A 135 19.75 -3.68 4.92
N ARG A 136 18.82 -3.80 3.96
CA ARG A 136 17.97 -2.68 3.50
C ARG A 136 16.76 -2.45 4.39
N ARG A 137 16.43 -3.41 5.24
CA ARG A 137 15.32 -3.29 6.17
C ARG A 137 15.64 -2.24 7.22
N THR A 138 14.73 -1.29 7.42
CA THR A 138 14.91 -0.15 8.33
C THR A 138 13.81 -0.03 9.38
N GLY A 139 12.62 -0.54 9.06
CA GLY A 139 11.48 -0.62 9.94
C GLY A 139 11.39 -1.98 10.63
N THR A 140 10.29 -2.16 11.32
CA THR A 140 9.98 -3.37 12.11
C THR A 140 8.63 -3.96 11.74
N THR A 141 7.99 -3.45 10.70
CA THR A 141 6.67 -3.90 10.26
C THR A 141 6.77 -5.20 9.47
N ASP A 142 5.69 -5.97 9.51
CA ASP A 142 5.42 -7.05 8.57
C ASP A 142 5.36 -6.54 7.12
N SER A 143 4.85 -5.33 6.94
CA SER A 143 4.62 -4.68 5.66
C SER A 143 5.92 -4.44 4.89
N GLU A 144 6.97 -3.96 5.56
CA GLU A 144 8.30 -3.81 4.93
C GLU A 144 8.87 -5.19 4.59
N LEU A 145 8.68 -6.19 5.46
CA LEU A 145 9.18 -7.55 5.21
C LEU A 145 8.47 -8.19 4.01
N ILE A 146 7.15 -8.03 3.88
CA ILE A 146 6.39 -8.50 2.70
C ILE A 146 6.99 -7.91 1.42
N PHE A 147 7.27 -6.61 1.41
CA PHE A 147 7.88 -5.96 0.24
C PHE A 147 9.26 -6.51 -0.10
N LEU A 148 10.11 -6.72 0.90
CA LEU A 148 11.44 -7.32 0.71
C LEU A 148 11.36 -8.78 0.24
N LEU A 149 10.38 -9.56 0.71
CA LEU A 149 10.13 -10.91 0.23
C LEU A 149 9.66 -10.92 -1.23
N MET A 150 8.82 -9.97 -1.64
CA MET A 150 8.44 -9.83 -3.04
C MET A 150 9.66 -9.51 -3.92
N LEU A 151 10.55 -8.61 -3.48
CA LEU A 151 11.81 -8.33 -4.18
C LEU A 151 12.69 -9.58 -4.28
N LYS A 152 12.86 -10.33 -3.18
CA LYS A 152 13.56 -11.64 -3.18
C LYS A 152 12.94 -12.59 -4.21
N ASN A 153 11.63 -12.66 -4.28
CA ASN A 153 10.87 -13.58 -5.14
C ASN A 153 10.74 -13.08 -6.60
N GLY A 154 11.46 -12.01 -6.97
CA GLY A 154 11.58 -11.58 -8.36
C GLY A 154 10.61 -10.50 -8.80
N LEU A 155 10.13 -9.65 -7.88
CA LEU A 155 9.21 -8.54 -8.19
C LEU A 155 9.69 -7.68 -9.37
N GLU A 156 11.00 -7.47 -9.52
CA GLU A 156 11.59 -6.66 -10.61
C GLU A 156 11.50 -7.32 -12.00
N ARG A 157 11.16 -8.62 -12.09
CA ARG A 157 11.13 -9.39 -13.34
C ARG A 157 9.75 -9.95 -13.65
N GLU A 158 9.15 -10.62 -12.67
CA GLU A 158 7.85 -11.30 -12.82
C GLU A 158 6.92 -10.91 -11.66
N PRO A 159 6.38 -9.68 -11.65
CA PRO A 159 5.67 -9.13 -10.49
C PRO A 159 4.51 -10.00 -10.00
N VAL A 160 3.70 -10.54 -10.91
CA VAL A 160 2.54 -11.38 -10.58
C VAL A 160 2.99 -12.66 -9.87
N GLU A 161 4.03 -13.31 -10.38
CA GLU A 161 4.51 -14.57 -9.80
C GLU A 161 5.25 -14.34 -8.48
N ALA A 162 6.05 -13.26 -8.39
CA ALA A 162 6.69 -12.86 -7.14
C ALA A 162 5.69 -12.59 -6.02
N ILE A 163 4.55 -11.95 -6.34
CA ILE A 163 3.45 -11.72 -5.39
C ILE A 163 2.85 -13.06 -4.95
N ARG A 164 2.50 -13.95 -5.89
CA ARG A 164 1.95 -15.28 -5.56
C ARG A 164 2.87 -16.10 -4.67
N GLN A 165 4.13 -16.19 -5.06
CA GLN A 165 5.14 -16.93 -4.31
C GLN A 165 5.28 -16.36 -2.89
N THR A 166 5.30 -15.03 -2.74
CA THR A 166 5.39 -14.39 -1.43
C THR A 166 4.19 -14.70 -0.54
N ILE A 167 2.97 -14.63 -1.09
CA ILE A 167 1.76 -15.00 -0.35
C ILE A 167 1.80 -16.47 0.06
N GLY A 168 2.16 -17.37 -0.86
CA GLY A 168 2.28 -18.80 -0.60
C GLY A 168 3.35 -19.15 0.46
N GLU A 169 4.50 -18.47 0.44
CA GLU A 169 5.56 -18.62 1.45
C GLU A 169 5.06 -18.22 2.86
N ILE A 170 4.35 -17.09 2.96
CA ILE A 170 3.77 -16.60 4.23
C ILE A 170 2.70 -17.56 4.75
N GLU A 171 1.75 -17.96 3.90
CA GLU A 171 0.67 -18.90 4.26
C GLU A 171 1.21 -20.25 4.72
N THR A 172 2.17 -20.82 3.98
CA THR A 172 2.79 -22.11 4.31
C THR A 172 3.48 -22.04 5.67
N LEU A 173 4.22 -20.96 5.94
CA LEU A 173 4.90 -20.79 7.21
C LEU A 173 3.91 -20.58 8.36
N MET A 174 2.88 -19.75 8.17
CA MET A 174 1.81 -19.54 9.16
C MET A 174 1.12 -20.87 9.51
N ALA A 175 0.78 -21.68 8.51
CA ALA A 175 0.22 -23.01 8.73
C ALA A 175 1.19 -23.91 9.51
N SER A 176 2.48 -23.94 9.14
CA SER A 176 3.50 -24.75 9.84
C SER A 176 3.70 -24.36 11.31
N LYS A 177 3.44 -23.10 11.66
CA LYS A 177 3.50 -22.57 13.04
C LYS A 177 2.14 -22.58 13.74
N SER A 178 1.11 -23.17 13.12
CA SER A 178 -0.27 -23.23 13.65
C SER A 178 -0.85 -21.85 13.98
N VAL A 179 -0.50 -20.83 13.19
CA VAL A 179 -1.06 -19.49 13.34
C VAL A 179 -2.50 -19.47 12.85
N VAL A 180 -3.43 -19.12 13.74
CA VAL A 180 -4.87 -19.07 13.44
C VAL A 180 -5.38 -17.67 13.08
N VAL A 181 -4.59 -16.63 13.37
CA VAL A 181 -4.92 -15.25 12.99
C VAL A 181 -4.70 -15.13 11.48
N PRO A 182 -5.66 -14.60 10.70
CA PRO A 182 -5.55 -14.58 9.24
C PRO A 182 -4.49 -13.59 8.75
N PHE A 183 -3.82 -13.95 7.67
CA PHE A 183 -3.06 -13.00 6.86
C PHE A 183 -4.05 -12.18 6.05
N LYS A 184 -3.95 -10.86 6.12
CA LYS A 184 -4.78 -9.91 5.37
C LYS A 184 -3.87 -9.02 4.56
N ALA A 185 -4.18 -8.82 3.29
CA ALA A 185 -3.37 -8.01 2.38
C ALA A 185 -4.24 -7.21 1.41
N SER A 186 -4.25 -5.90 1.59
CA SER A 186 -4.59 -4.91 0.58
C SER A 186 -3.30 -4.20 0.19
N ILE A 187 -2.75 -4.52 -0.97
CA ILE A 187 -1.43 -4.05 -1.41
C ILE A 187 -1.58 -3.24 -2.68
N CYS A 188 -0.78 -2.18 -2.80
CA CYS A 188 -0.55 -1.47 -4.05
C CYS A 188 0.96 -1.37 -4.26
N ILE A 189 1.44 -1.79 -5.43
CA ILE A 189 2.86 -1.79 -5.82
C ILE A 189 3.00 -1.02 -7.12
N SER A 190 4.06 -0.24 -7.26
CA SER A 190 4.40 0.41 -8.52
C SER A 190 5.89 0.39 -8.79
N ASP A 191 6.26 0.29 -10.06
CA ASP A 191 7.62 0.49 -10.58
C ASP A 191 7.83 1.91 -11.18
N GLY A 192 6.79 2.76 -11.15
CA GLY A 192 6.78 4.06 -11.83
C GLY A 192 6.03 4.08 -13.15
N GLU A 193 5.80 2.92 -13.79
CA GLU A 193 5.12 2.79 -15.09
C GLU A 193 3.83 1.98 -15.03
N GLN A 194 3.71 1.01 -14.11
CA GLN A 194 2.50 0.23 -13.86
C GLN A 194 2.14 0.13 -12.36
N PHE A 195 0.93 -0.35 -12.08
CA PHE A 195 0.53 -0.73 -10.72
C PHE A 195 0.16 -2.22 -10.65
N TRP A 196 0.42 -2.84 -9.50
CA TRP A 196 -0.13 -4.14 -9.11
C TRP A 196 -0.89 -4.00 -7.81
N LEU A 197 -2.17 -4.35 -7.85
CA LEU A 197 -3.06 -4.37 -6.70
C LEU A 197 -3.26 -5.80 -6.23
N VAL A 198 -3.20 -6.02 -4.93
CA VAL A 198 -3.52 -7.31 -4.31
C VAL A 198 -4.67 -7.10 -3.34
N ARG A 199 -5.68 -7.96 -3.44
CA ARG A 199 -6.75 -8.06 -2.43
C ARG A 199 -6.85 -9.51 -1.97
N TYR A 200 -6.28 -9.82 -0.82
CA TYR A 200 -6.13 -11.19 -0.32
C TYR A 200 -6.38 -11.31 1.18
N SER A 201 -6.92 -12.46 1.59
CA SER A 201 -7.01 -12.85 3.00
C SER A 201 -7.19 -14.36 3.14
N SER A 202 -6.50 -14.98 4.10
CA SER A 202 -6.61 -16.42 4.38
C SER A 202 -8.01 -16.84 4.84
N ASP A 203 -8.76 -15.92 5.47
CA ASP A 203 -10.13 -16.15 5.95
C ASP A 203 -11.22 -15.78 4.93
N GLY A 204 -10.85 -15.40 3.70
CA GLY A 204 -11.80 -14.95 2.68
C GLY A 204 -12.37 -13.54 2.90
N LEU A 205 -11.93 -12.81 3.94
CA LEU A 205 -12.41 -11.47 4.28
C LEU A 205 -11.28 -10.42 4.16
N PRO A 206 -10.83 -10.11 2.93
CA PRO A 206 -9.77 -9.14 2.71
C PRO A 206 -10.22 -7.70 2.91
N PRO A 207 -9.29 -6.80 3.33
CA PRO A 207 -9.55 -5.37 3.34
C PRO A 207 -9.98 -4.89 1.95
N THR A 208 -10.80 -3.85 1.91
CA THR A 208 -11.36 -3.35 0.66
C THR A 208 -10.31 -2.64 -0.20
N VAL A 209 -10.43 -2.81 -1.51
CA VAL A 209 -9.70 -2.05 -2.53
C VAL A 209 -10.69 -1.69 -3.62
N TYR A 210 -10.76 -0.41 -3.96
CA TYR A 210 -11.61 0.12 -5.01
C TYR A 210 -10.75 0.70 -6.12
N ARG A 211 -11.26 0.61 -7.35
CA ARG A 211 -10.73 1.30 -8.52
C ARG A 211 -11.80 2.18 -9.14
N LYS A 212 -11.41 3.31 -9.71
CA LYS A 212 -12.28 4.23 -10.45
C LYS A 212 -11.52 4.81 -11.63
N PRO A 213 -12.04 4.70 -12.87
CA PRO A 213 -11.50 5.45 -14.00
C PRO A 213 -11.53 6.96 -13.72
N TRP A 214 -10.48 7.66 -14.09
CA TRP A 214 -10.35 9.10 -13.88
C TRP A 214 -9.68 9.76 -15.08
N GLN A 215 -10.48 10.42 -15.92
CA GLN A 215 -10.01 11.01 -17.18
C GLN A 215 -9.29 9.96 -18.05
N ASP A 216 -8.00 10.14 -18.32
CA ASP A 216 -7.12 9.21 -19.05
C ASP A 216 -6.37 8.23 -18.13
N GLY A 217 -6.72 8.21 -16.85
CA GLY A 217 -6.05 7.45 -15.80
C GLY A 217 -7.00 6.69 -14.89
N ILE A 218 -6.51 6.38 -13.70
CA ILE A 218 -7.18 5.55 -12.72
C ILE A 218 -6.83 5.97 -11.29
N ILE A 219 -7.82 5.94 -10.42
CA ILE A 219 -7.68 6.10 -8.98
C ILE A 219 -7.88 4.75 -8.32
N LEU A 220 -7.00 4.42 -7.39
CA LEU A 220 -7.00 3.21 -6.60
C LEU A 220 -7.06 3.62 -5.14
N ALA A 221 -7.98 3.08 -4.35
CA ALA A 221 -8.11 3.51 -2.96
C ALA A 221 -8.68 2.40 -2.08
N SER A 222 -8.35 2.42 -0.79
CA SER A 222 -8.96 1.52 0.19
C SER A 222 -10.45 1.78 0.41
N GLU A 223 -10.89 3.03 0.21
CA GLU A 223 -12.29 3.48 0.28
C GLU A 223 -12.57 4.48 -0.86
N PRO A 224 -13.81 4.51 -1.40
CA PRO A 224 -14.23 5.54 -2.33
C PRO A 224 -14.00 6.95 -1.76
N LEU A 225 -13.38 7.84 -2.53
CA LEU A 225 -13.12 9.23 -2.11
C LEU A 225 -14.35 10.14 -2.22
N ASP A 226 -15.39 9.68 -2.91
CA ASP A 226 -16.62 10.40 -3.20
C ASP A 226 -17.79 9.41 -3.38
N GLY A 227 -19.01 9.95 -3.45
CA GLY A 227 -20.23 9.16 -3.68
C GLY A 227 -20.48 8.76 -5.14
N CYS A 228 -19.51 8.90 -6.05
CA CYS A 228 -19.74 8.57 -7.46
C CYS A 228 -19.98 7.06 -7.65
N PRO A 229 -20.87 6.65 -8.56
CA PRO A 229 -21.18 5.22 -8.77
C PRO A 229 -20.06 4.44 -9.48
N ASN A 230 -19.05 5.12 -10.03
CA ASN A 230 -18.01 4.50 -10.86
C ASN A 230 -16.91 3.80 -10.06
N TRP A 231 -17.01 3.77 -8.73
CA TRP A 231 -16.11 3.00 -7.88
C TRP A 231 -16.44 1.51 -7.96
N VAL A 232 -15.51 0.72 -8.47
CA VAL A 232 -15.63 -0.73 -8.58
C VAL A 232 -14.78 -1.37 -7.47
N LEU A 233 -15.40 -2.22 -6.66
CA LEU A 233 -14.67 -3.03 -5.69
C LEU A 233 -13.85 -4.09 -6.44
N VAL A 234 -12.56 -4.18 -6.15
CA VAL A 234 -11.68 -5.22 -6.72
C VAL A 234 -12.06 -6.56 -6.12
N GLU A 235 -12.15 -7.61 -6.95
CA GLU A 235 -12.50 -8.96 -6.49
C GLU A 235 -11.50 -9.50 -5.47
N PRO A 236 -11.96 -10.25 -4.45
CA PRO A 236 -11.07 -10.83 -3.46
C PRO A 236 -10.26 -11.99 -4.08
N GLN A 237 -9.12 -12.32 -3.47
CA GLN A 237 -8.17 -13.34 -3.93
C GLN A 237 -7.64 -13.09 -5.36
N THR A 238 -7.42 -11.82 -5.69
CA THR A 238 -6.88 -11.43 -7.01
C THR A 238 -5.66 -10.54 -6.91
N ILE A 239 -4.83 -10.63 -7.96
CA ILE A 239 -3.83 -9.63 -8.35
C ILE A 239 -4.40 -8.89 -9.56
N THR A 240 -4.52 -7.57 -9.49
CA THR A 240 -4.92 -6.74 -10.63
C THR A 240 -3.71 -5.92 -11.10
N HIS A 241 -3.22 -6.22 -12.29
CA HIS A 241 -2.21 -5.45 -12.99
C HIS A 241 -2.85 -4.30 -13.76
N VAL A 242 -2.30 -3.11 -13.62
CA VAL A 242 -2.81 -1.88 -14.20
C VAL A 242 -1.72 -1.22 -15.04
N SER A 243 -1.99 -1.09 -16.34
CA SER A 243 -1.10 -0.44 -17.31
C SER A 243 -1.89 0.61 -18.08
N GLY A 244 -1.53 1.89 -17.94
CA GLY A 244 -2.40 2.99 -18.38
C GLY A 244 -3.75 2.95 -17.66
N ALA A 245 -4.84 2.81 -18.42
CA ALA A 245 -6.20 2.60 -17.91
C ALA A 245 -6.64 1.11 -17.95
N ASP A 246 -5.85 0.25 -18.59
CA ASP A 246 -6.17 -1.16 -18.75
C ASP A 246 -5.90 -1.92 -17.46
N CYS A 247 -6.78 -2.87 -17.15
CA CYS A 247 -6.67 -3.71 -15.96
C CYS A 247 -6.77 -5.18 -16.34
N GLN A 248 -5.72 -5.95 -16.06
CA GLN A 248 -5.70 -7.40 -16.19
C GLN A 248 -5.73 -8.04 -14.81
N GLN A 249 -6.60 -9.04 -14.61
CA GLN A 249 -6.73 -9.73 -13.34
C GLN A 249 -6.17 -11.14 -13.41
N TYR A 250 -5.58 -11.56 -12.30
CA TYR A 250 -5.00 -12.87 -12.09
C TYR A 250 -5.49 -13.42 -10.75
N ALA A 251 -5.79 -14.72 -10.70
CA ALA A 251 -6.03 -15.40 -9.43
C ALA A 251 -4.72 -15.54 -8.63
N ILE A 252 -4.84 -15.50 -7.31
CA ILE A 252 -3.76 -15.82 -6.37
C ILE A 252 -3.72 -17.32 -6.12
#